data_AF-A0A3B0YZW0-F1
#
_entry.id   AF-A0A3B0YZW0-F1
#
_cell.length_a   1.000
_cell.length_b   1.000
_cell.length_c   1.000
_cell.angle_alpha   90.00
_cell.angle_beta   90.00
_cell.angle_gamma   90.00
#
_symmetry.space_group_name_H-M   'P 1'
#
loop_
_entity.id
_entity.type
_entity.pdbx_description
1 polymer ?
#
loop_
_entity_poly.entity_id
_entity_poly.type
_entity_poly.pdbx_seq_one_letter_code
_entity_poly.pdbx_strand_id
1 'polypeptide(L)'
;MFATLKRAIRGETRDSGEENVTSRSMIVATLHQLKTEHELLSVRVPGCANTASSAILGVKEDQGCYYLDELNQRTTHKAFLSKRKAIINCRLQGMEVRIPCRLIKAGSDGGIALYKISIPNRIIRIQRREYFRLRLNAGLVVPVSVPHLEGRCAAGQAFDLSAGGVGAFIDTRDVPSRGQILTGVSIALPQSPAFKANIEVRFARADEVHHSLRIGGR
;
A
#
# COMPACT_ATOMS: atom_id res chain seq x y z
N MET A 1 11.97 2.62 -35.38
CA MET A 1 11.95 1.21 -34.94
C MET A 1 13.27 0.75 -34.29
N PHE A 2 14.40 1.46 -34.47
CA PHE A 2 15.72 1.06 -33.89
C PHE A 2 16.06 1.64 -32.50
N ALA A 3 15.26 2.58 -31.96
CA ALA A 3 15.51 3.15 -30.63
C ALA A 3 15.10 2.20 -29.48
N THR A 4 14.17 1.28 -29.73
CA THR A 4 13.65 0.35 -28.73
C THR A 4 14.65 -0.78 -28.43
N LEU A 5 15.44 -1.21 -29.42
CA LEU A 5 16.45 -2.27 -29.23
C LEU A 5 17.69 -1.80 -28.46
N LYS A 6 18.11 -0.53 -28.61
CA LYS A 6 19.27 0.00 -27.87
C LYS A 6 19.03 0.14 -26.35
N ARG A 7 17.77 0.13 -25.90
CA ARG A 7 17.41 0.17 -24.48
C ARG A 7 17.48 -1.19 -23.78
N ALA A 8 17.31 -2.29 -24.51
CA ALA A 8 17.38 -3.64 -23.95
C ALA A 8 18.82 -4.06 -23.59
N ILE A 9 19.83 -3.46 -24.24
CA ILE A 9 21.25 -3.82 -24.08
C ILE A 9 21.91 -3.07 -22.89
N ARG A 10 21.22 -2.10 -22.28
CA ARG A 10 21.80 -1.23 -21.23
C ARG A 10 21.54 -1.63 -19.78
N GLY A 11 20.93 -2.78 -19.50
CA GLY A 11 20.86 -3.29 -18.13
C GLY A 11 20.21 -2.35 -17.11
N GLU A 12 19.35 -1.41 -17.53
CA GLU A 12 18.51 -0.64 -16.62
C GLU A 12 17.32 -1.52 -16.24
N THR A 13 17.47 -2.27 -15.15
CA THR A 13 16.40 -3.02 -14.48
C THR A 13 15.23 -2.09 -14.19
N ARG A 14 14.13 -2.24 -14.95
CA ARG A 14 12.81 -1.70 -14.57
C ARG A 14 12.25 -2.54 -13.43
N ASP A 15 12.75 -2.35 -12.22
CA ASP A 15 12.34 -3.13 -11.05
C ASP A 15 11.78 -2.24 -9.94
N SER A 16 10.71 -1.49 -10.23
CA SER A 16 9.97 -0.73 -9.21
C SER A 16 8.59 -1.33 -8.91
N GLY A 17 8.15 -2.34 -9.67
CA GLY A 17 6.77 -2.83 -9.65
C GLY A 17 5.73 -1.75 -10.02
N GLU A 18 6.16 -0.60 -10.53
CA GLU A 18 5.29 0.52 -10.90
C GLU A 18 4.97 0.49 -12.40
N GLU A 19 3.69 0.41 -12.73
CA GLU A 19 3.14 0.51 -14.07
C GLU A 19 2.51 1.90 -14.26
N ASN A 20 2.88 2.57 -15.36
CA ASN A 20 2.28 3.83 -15.78
C ASN A 20 1.15 3.58 -16.77
N VAL A 21 -0.09 3.67 -16.32
CA VAL A 21 -1.27 3.45 -17.17
C VAL A 21 -1.71 4.78 -17.76
N THR A 22 -1.61 4.91 -19.08
CA THR A 22 -2.02 6.09 -19.85
C THR A 22 -3.20 5.81 -20.79
N SER A 23 -3.59 4.55 -20.98
CA SER A 23 -4.76 4.19 -21.77
C SER A 23 -6.03 4.71 -21.11
N ARG A 24 -6.81 5.49 -21.86
CA ARG A 24 -8.03 6.13 -21.35
C ARG A 24 -9.07 5.12 -20.87
N SER A 25 -9.33 4.09 -21.66
CA SER A 25 -10.28 3.03 -21.32
C SER A 25 -9.87 2.28 -20.05
N MET A 26 -8.57 2.02 -19.88
CA MET A 26 -8.04 1.38 -18.65
C MET A 26 -8.18 2.27 -17.42
N ILE A 27 -7.93 3.58 -17.56
CA ILE A 27 -8.12 4.54 -16.46
C ILE A 27 -9.60 4.59 -16.06
N VAL A 28 -10.50 4.70 -17.04
CA VAL A 28 -11.95 4.75 -16.79
C VAL A 28 -12.45 3.45 -16.16
N ALA A 29 -12.03 2.29 -16.68
CA ALA A 29 -12.35 0.99 -16.09
C ALA A 29 -11.88 0.89 -14.63
N THR A 30 -10.67 1.40 -14.32
CA THR A 30 -10.15 1.46 -12.94
C THR A 30 -11.04 2.31 -12.04
N LEU A 31 -11.48 3.49 -12.50
CA LEU A 31 -12.38 4.35 -11.73
C LEU A 31 -13.76 3.70 -11.51
N HIS A 32 -14.27 2.98 -12.50
CA HIS A 32 -15.51 2.21 -12.35
C HIS A 32 -15.36 1.07 -11.35
N GLN A 33 -14.26 0.33 -11.38
CA GLN A 33 -13.98 -0.74 -10.41
C GLN A 33 -13.90 -0.19 -8.98
N LEU A 34 -13.13 0.89 -8.77
CA LEU A 34 -13.05 1.57 -7.47
C LEU A 34 -14.43 2.02 -6.95
N LYS A 35 -15.30 2.49 -7.85
CA LYS A 35 -16.69 2.85 -7.50
C LYS A 35 -17.49 1.60 -7.10
N THR A 36 -17.50 0.58 -7.95
CA THR A 36 -18.31 -0.64 -7.78
C THR A 36 -17.90 -1.43 -6.54
N GLU A 37 -16.60 -1.50 -6.24
CA GLU A 37 -16.07 -2.16 -5.05
C GLU A 37 -16.12 -1.26 -3.80
N HIS A 38 -16.66 -0.03 -3.90
CA HIS A 38 -16.74 0.95 -2.82
C HIS A 38 -15.41 1.18 -2.10
N GLU A 39 -14.32 1.21 -2.87
CA GLU A 39 -12.96 1.28 -2.33
C GLU A 39 -12.72 2.61 -1.59
N LEU A 40 -12.18 2.50 -0.37
CA LEU A 40 -11.86 3.66 0.45
C LEU A 40 -10.62 4.38 -0.11
N LEU A 41 -10.78 5.65 -0.44
CA LEU A 41 -9.75 6.48 -1.04
C LEU A 41 -9.00 7.30 0.01
N SER A 42 -7.67 7.31 -0.04
CA SER A 42 -6.81 8.17 0.76
C SER A 42 -6.39 9.40 -0.04
N VAL A 43 -6.98 10.56 0.25
CA VAL A 43 -6.77 11.82 -0.45
C VAL A 43 -5.73 12.68 0.27
N ARG A 44 -4.63 13.00 -0.42
CA ARG A 44 -3.55 13.86 0.10
C ARG A 44 -3.43 15.12 -0.73
N VAL A 45 -3.43 16.27 -0.06
CA VAL A 45 -3.22 17.57 -0.70
C VAL A 45 -1.77 18.01 -0.44
N PRO A 46 -0.99 18.38 -1.46
CA PRO A 46 0.38 18.86 -1.26
C PRO A 46 0.46 20.03 -0.26
N GLY A 47 1.33 19.90 0.74
CA GLY A 47 1.50 20.89 1.82
C GLY A 47 0.46 20.79 2.94
N CYS A 48 -0.47 19.84 2.90
CA CYS A 48 -1.37 19.53 4.01
C CYS A 48 -0.85 18.30 4.76
N ALA A 49 -0.68 18.40 6.08
CA ALA A 49 -0.21 17.30 6.91
C ALA A 49 -1.26 16.16 7.04
N ASN A 50 -2.54 16.53 7.07
CA ASN A 50 -3.62 15.56 7.21
C ASN A 50 -3.96 14.90 5.87
N THR A 51 -4.37 13.64 5.97
CA THR A 51 -4.91 12.86 4.87
C THR A 51 -6.40 12.65 5.11
N ALA A 52 -7.23 12.83 4.09
CA ALA A 52 -8.66 12.56 4.19
C ALA A 52 -9.02 11.20 3.57
N SER A 53 -10.12 10.63 4.02
CA SER A 53 -10.80 9.53 3.34
C SER A 53 -11.96 10.05 2.48
N SER A 54 -12.26 9.35 1.39
CA SER A 54 -13.39 9.62 0.48
C SER A 54 -13.72 8.36 -0.34
N ALA A 55 -14.70 8.43 -1.24
CA ALA A 55 -15.07 7.37 -2.18
C ALA A 55 -15.47 7.97 -3.55
N ILE A 56 -15.44 7.16 -4.61
CA ILE A 56 -15.98 7.56 -5.92
C ILE A 56 -17.50 7.35 -5.90
N LEU A 57 -18.25 8.41 -6.18
CA LEU A 57 -19.71 8.37 -6.26
C LEU A 57 -20.23 8.08 -7.67
N GLY A 58 -19.48 8.51 -8.69
CA GLY A 58 -19.89 8.34 -10.08
C GLY A 58 -18.78 8.69 -11.06
N VAL A 59 -18.81 8.04 -12.22
CA VAL A 59 -17.90 8.31 -13.35
C VAL A 59 -18.76 8.73 -14.54
N LYS A 60 -18.39 9.82 -15.19
CA LYS A 60 -19.04 10.40 -16.38
C LYS A 60 -17.97 10.56 -17.46
N GLU A 61 -17.70 9.47 -18.17
CA GLU A 61 -16.62 9.41 -19.17
C GLU A 61 -16.85 10.40 -20.32
N ASP A 62 -18.08 10.50 -20.80
CA ASP A 62 -18.58 11.46 -21.79
C ASP A 62 -18.26 12.91 -21.41
N GLN A 63 -18.34 13.23 -20.11
CA GLN A 63 -18.01 14.54 -19.55
C GLN A 63 -16.55 14.67 -19.11
N GLY A 64 -15.75 13.63 -19.28
CA GLY A 64 -14.35 13.59 -18.87
C GLY A 64 -14.12 13.72 -17.37
N CYS A 65 -15.10 13.39 -16.52
CA CYS A 65 -15.04 13.64 -15.08
C CYS A 65 -15.55 12.47 -14.23
N TYR A 66 -15.22 12.50 -12.95
CA TYR A 66 -15.78 11.64 -11.92
C TYR A 66 -16.04 12.45 -10.65
N TYR A 67 -16.83 11.88 -9.73
CA TYR A 67 -17.27 12.56 -8.51
C TYR A 67 -16.71 11.85 -7.29
N LEU A 68 -16.19 12.64 -6.35
CA LEU A 68 -15.79 12.19 -5.02
C LEU A 68 -16.81 12.64 -3.98
N ASP A 69 -16.98 11.77 -2.98
CA ASP A 69 -17.70 12.05 -1.75
C ASP A 69 -16.93 13.02 -0.83
N GLU A 70 -17.57 13.45 0.25
CA GLU A 70 -17.00 14.37 1.24
C GLU A 70 -15.63 13.88 1.75
N LEU A 71 -14.72 14.85 1.97
CA LEU A 71 -13.45 14.57 2.63
C LEU A 71 -13.66 14.64 4.14
N ASN A 72 -13.45 13.54 4.85
CA ASN A 72 -13.66 13.46 6.30
C ASN A 72 -12.71 14.32 7.17
N GLN A 73 -11.75 15.03 6.56
CA GLN A 73 -10.83 15.93 7.26
C GLN A 73 -11.03 17.37 6.78
N ARG A 74 -11.48 18.24 7.69
CA ARG A 74 -11.79 19.64 7.38
C ARG A 74 -10.58 20.44 6.91
N THR A 75 -9.39 20.16 7.43
CA THR A 75 -8.13 20.80 7.00
C THR A 75 -7.80 20.42 5.55
N THR A 76 -7.90 19.13 5.21
CA THR A 76 -7.70 18.61 3.85
C THR A 76 -8.77 19.13 2.90
N HIS A 77 -10.04 19.21 3.31
CA HIS A 77 -11.13 19.83 2.55
C HIS A 77 -10.77 21.27 2.14
N LYS A 78 -10.47 22.15 3.11
CA LYS A 78 -10.09 23.54 2.85
C LYS A 78 -8.87 23.64 1.93
N ALA A 79 -7.85 22.81 2.18
CA ALA A 79 -6.66 22.77 1.35
C ALA A 79 -6.98 22.32 -0.08
N PHE A 80 -7.86 21.34 -0.27
CA PHE A 80 -8.23 20.84 -1.59
C PHE A 80 -9.01 21.87 -2.41
N LEU A 81 -9.93 22.60 -1.77
CA LEU A 81 -10.65 23.71 -2.41
C LEU A 81 -9.70 24.79 -2.91
N SER A 82 -8.71 25.16 -2.10
CA SER A 82 -7.71 26.18 -2.44
C SER A 82 -6.71 25.71 -3.51
N LYS A 83 -6.08 24.54 -3.30
CA LYS A 83 -5.00 24.03 -4.17
C LYS A 83 -5.52 23.42 -5.47
N ARG A 84 -6.78 22.98 -5.49
CA ARG A 84 -7.45 22.35 -6.65
C ARG A 84 -6.74 21.09 -7.16
N LYS A 85 -5.78 20.55 -6.41
CA LYS A 85 -4.93 19.41 -6.76
C LYS A 85 -4.73 18.53 -5.53
N ALA A 86 -4.78 17.23 -5.73
CA ALA A 86 -4.51 16.21 -4.72
C ALA A 86 -3.92 14.96 -5.38
N ILE A 87 -3.41 14.04 -4.57
CA ILE A 87 -3.10 12.67 -4.96
C ILE A 87 -4.01 11.74 -4.17
N ILE A 88 -4.72 10.88 -4.88
CA ILE A 88 -5.49 9.79 -4.28
C ILE A 88 -4.60 8.56 -4.26
N ASN A 89 -4.53 7.88 -3.12
CA ASN A 89 -3.96 6.55 -2.99
C ASN A 89 -5.06 5.59 -2.55
N CYS A 90 -5.16 4.44 -3.20
CA CYS A 90 -6.10 3.40 -2.82
C CYS A 90 -5.49 2.03 -3.10
N ARG A 91 -6.24 0.99 -2.72
CA ARG A 91 -5.98 -0.36 -3.20
C ARG A 91 -7.14 -0.79 -4.08
N LEU A 92 -6.82 -1.57 -5.10
CA LEU A 92 -7.81 -2.25 -5.92
C LEU A 92 -7.30 -3.67 -6.11
N GLN A 93 -8.05 -4.65 -5.61
CA GLN A 93 -7.67 -6.07 -5.69
C GLN A 93 -6.24 -6.35 -5.19
N GLY A 94 -5.85 -5.67 -4.09
CA GLY A 94 -4.54 -5.82 -3.45
C GLY A 94 -3.40 -5.00 -4.07
N MET A 95 -3.59 -4.42 -5.25
CA MET A 95 -2.64 -3.54 -5.93
C MET A 95 -2.79 -2.10 -5.45
N GLU A 96 -1.69 -1.39 -5.21
CA GLU A 96 -1.75 0.04 -4.87
C GLU A 96 -1.97 0.86 -6.14
N VAL A 97 -2.91 1.80 -6.11
CA VAL A 97 -3.19 2.71 -7.23
C VAL A 97 -3.03 4.15 -6.76
N ARG A 98 -2.28 4.94 -7.52
CA ARG A 98 -2.12 6.38 -7.30
C ARG A 98 -2.74 7.16 -8.46
N ILE A 99 -3.66 8.06 -8.11
CA ILE A 99 -4.46 8.81 -9.07
C ILE A 99 -4.24 10.31 -8.82
N PRO A 100 -3.62 11.04 -9.76
CA PRO A 100 -3.61 12.48 -9.73
C PRO A 100 -5.03 13.04 -9.81
N CYS A 101 -5.39 13.90 -8.89
CA CYS A 101 -6.72 14.46 -8.75
C CYS A 101 -6.66 15.97 -9.00
N ARG A 102 -7.48 16.47 -9.92
CA ARG A 102 -7.65 17.90 -10.20
C ARG A 102 -9.11 18.30 -10.10
N LEU A 103 -9.40 19.21 -9.17
CA LEU A 103 -10.74 19.70 -8.90
C LEU A 103 -11.23 20.60 -10.04
N ILE A 104 -12.35 20.22 -10.66
CA ILE A 104 -13.08 21.03 -11.64
C ILE A 104 -14.04 21.96 -10.90
N LYS A 105 -14.85 21.40 -10.00
CA LYS A 105 -15.86 22.14 -9.24
C LYS A 105 -16.12 21.42 -7.92
N ALA A 106 -16.25 22.18 -6.84
CA ALA A 106 -16.84 21.69 -5.60
C ALA A 106 -18.29 22.18 -5.51
N GLY A 107 -19.14 21.36 -4.92
CA GLY A 107 -20.52 21.68 -4.60
C GLY A 107 -20.91 21.04 -3.28
N SER A 108 -22.19 21.14 -2.94
CA SER A 108 -22.76 20.46 -1.80
C SER A 108 -24.18 20.02 -2.13
N ASP A 109 -24.60 18.88 -1.60
CA ASP A 109 -25.98 18.39 -1.64
C ASP A 109 -26.40 18.02 -0.22
N GLY A 110 -27.51 18.57 0.27
CA GLY A 110 -27.94 18.39 1.66
C GLY A 110 -26.91 18.78 2.73
N GLY A 111 -25.97 19.67 2.40
CA GLY A 111 -24.85 20.06 3.29
C GLY A 111 -23.61 19.16 3.21
N ILE A 112 -23.67 18.08 2.43
CA ILE A 112 -22.55 17.15 2.21
C ILE A 112 -21.75 17.63 1.01
N ALA A 113 -20.43 17.75 1.16
CA ALA A 113 -19.56 18.25 0.09
C ALA A 113 -19.37 17.22 -1.04
N LEU A 114 -19.46 17.67 -2.29
CA LEU A 114 -19.26 16.87 -3.50
C LEU A 114 -18.15 17.49 -4.35
N TYR A 115 -17.26 16.68 -4.92
CA TYR A 115 -16.18 17.17 -5.78
C TYR A 115 -16.26 16.58 -7.17
N LYS A 116 -16.42 17.43 -8.19
CA LYS A 116 -16.26 17.09 -9.60
C LYS A 116 -14.78 17.14 -9.97
N ILE A 117 -14.21 16.00 -10.35
CA ILE A 117 -12.78 15.82 -10.64
C ILE A 117 -12.59 15.48 -12.11
N SER A 118 -11.55 16.00 -12.75
CA SER A 118 -11.17 15.59 -14.10
C SER A 118 -10.60 14.17 -14.10
N ILE A 119 -11.04 13.30 -15.01
CA ILE A 119 -10.39 12.00 -15.20
C ILE A 119 -8.96 12.24 -15.69
N PRO A 120 -7.92 11.72 -15.01
CA PRO A 120 -6.54 12.01 -15.34
C PRO A 120 -6.11 11.35 -16.65
N ASN A 121 -5.00 11.84 -17.22
CA ASN A 121 -4.37 11.25 -18.40
C ASN A 121 -3.41 10.10 -18.05
N ARG A 122 -3.14 9.90 -16.76
CA ARG A 122 -2.25 8.86 -16.25
C ARG A 122 -2.62 8.50 -14.81
N ILE A 123 -2.56 7.20 -14.50
CA ILE A 123 -2.53 6.68 -13.13
C ILE A 123 -1.28 5.79 -12.96
N ILE A 124 -0.87 5.57 -11.72
CA ILE A 124 0.23 4.66 -11.39
C ILE A 124 -0.35 3.46 -10.67
N ARG A 125 -0.05 2.26 -11.15
CA ARG A 125 -0.36 0.98 -10.52
C ARG A 125 0.91 0.41 -9.95
N ILE A 126 0.85 -0.14 -8.75
CA ILE A 126 2.04 -0.59 -8.04
C ILE A 126 1.81 -2.00 -7.49
N GLN A 127 2.51 -2.95 -8.08
CA GLN A 127 2.55 -4.34 -7.68
C GLN A 127 3.93 -4.66 -7.08
N ARG A 128 4.07 -4.50 -5.76
CA ARG A 128 5.34 -4.75 -5.05
C ARG A 128 5.52 -6.18 -4.55
N ARG A 129 4.55 -7.06 -4.81
CA ARG A 129 4.53 -8.41 -4.25
C ARG A 129 4.63 -9.42 -5.38
N GLU A 130 5.72 -10.18 -5.35
CA GLU A 130 5.95 -11.34 -6.19
C GLU A 130 5.16 -12.56 -5.69
N TYR A 131 4.88 -12.61 -4.38
CA TYR A 131 4.19 -13.73 -3.74
C TYR A 131 2.94 -13.29 -2.98
N PHE A 132 1.91 -14.14 -3.04
CA PHE A 132 0.72 -14.00 -2.20
C PHE A 132 1.10 -14.07 -0.72
N ARG A 133 0.44 -13.25 0.11
CA ARG A 133 0.63 -13.24 1.56
C ARG A 133 -0.61 -13.78 2.27
N LEU A 134 -0.46 -14.92 2.91
CA LEU A 134 -1.46 -15.47 3.81
C LEU A 134 -1.44 -14.66 5.11
N ARG A 135 -2.55 -14.01 5.45
CA ARG A 135 -2.77 -13.42 6.77
C ARG A 135 -3.12 -14.53 7.74
N LEU A 136 -2.40 -14.61 8.85
CA LEU A 136 -2.71 -15.56 9.91
C LEU A 136 -3.77 -14.94 10.81
N ASN A 137 -4.83 -15.69 11.08
CA ASN A 137 -5.89 -15.29 12.01
C ASN A 137 -5.47 -15.61 13.45
N ALA A 138 -6.15 -15.01 14.43
CA ALA A 138 -5.82 -15.19 15.85
C ALA A 138 -5.94 -16.66 16.33
N GLY A 139 -6.69 -17.50 15.61
CA GLY A 139 -6.85 -18.92 15.93
C GLY A 139 -5.68 -19.82 15.48
N LEU A 140 -4.76 -19.32 14.65
CA LEU A 140 -3.63 -20.07 14.12
C LEU A 140 -2.31 -19.41 14.52
N VAL A 141 -1.73 -19.89 15.62
CA VAL A 141 -0.42 -19.42 16.09
C VAL A 141 0.69 -20.11 15.31
N VAL A 142 1.55 -19.31 14.68
CA VAL A 142 2.77 -19.78 14.02
C VAL A 142 3.96 -19.18 14.76
N PRO A 143 4.60 -19.93 15.67
CA PRO A 143 5.74 -19.44 16.45
C PRO A 143 6.93 -19.06 15.57
N VAL A 144 7.58 -17.96 15.93
CA VAL A 144 8.83 -17.47 15.33
C VAL A 144 9.87 -17.30 16.43
N SER A 145 11.08 -17.80 16.21
CA SER A 145 12.21 -17.64 17.14
C SER A 145 13.42 -17.08 16.41
N VAL A 146 13.99 -16.01 16.96
CA VAL A 146 15.17 -15.29 16.44
C VAL A 146 16.32 -15.49 17.43
N PRO A 147 17.29 -16.37 17.15
CA PRO A 147 18.26 -16.83 18.15
C PRO A 147 19.30 -15.78 18.57
N HIS A 148 19.60 -14.81 17.69
CA HIS A 148 20.71 -13.86 17.88
C HIS A 148 20.29 -12.42 17.64
N LEU A 149 19.12 -12.02 18.13
CA LEU A 149 18.77 -10.62 18.15
C LEU A 149 19.53 -9.94 19.30
N GLU A 150 20.60 -9.23 18.96
CA GLU A 150 21.51 -8.57 19.92
C GLU A 150 22.05 -9.49 21.02
N GLY A 151 22.37 -10.74 20.64
CA GLY A 151 22.95 -11.72 21.56
C GLY A 151 21.94 -12.46 22.44
N ARG A 152 20.63 -12.25 22.24
CA ARG A 152 19.56 -12.98 22.93
C ARG A 152 18.64 -13.70 21.94
N CYS A 153 18.03 -14.77 22.43
CA CYS A 153 16.93 -15.41 21.74
C CYS A 153 15.65 -14.61 22.00
N ALA A 154 15.02 -14.12 20.93
CA ALA A 154 13.72 -13.47 20.97
C ALA A 154 12.67 -14.41 20.36
N ALA A 155 11.52 -14.51 21.00
CA ALA A 155 10.39 -15.32 20.53
C ALA A 155 9.26 -14.42 20.07
N GLY A 156 8.31 -14.99 19.34
CA GLY A 156 7.17 -14.27 18.83
C GLY A 156 6.29 -15.12 17.93
N GLN A 157 5.47 -14.46 17.12
CA GLN A 157 4.50 -15.11 16.25
C GLN A 157 4.37 -14.42 14.89
N ALA A 158 4.21 -15.21 13.84
CA ALA A 158 3.91 -14.68 12.52
C ALA A 158 2.48 -14.12 12.45
N PHE A 159 2.31 -12.99 11.77
CA PHE A 159 1.00 -12.41 11.42
C PHE A 159 0.73 -12.47 9.91
N ASP A 160 1.77 -12.62 9.07
CA ASP A 160 1.63 -12.99 7.67
C ASP A 160 2.79 -13.85 7.17
N LEU A 161 2.51 -14.71 6.19
CA LEU A 161 3.48 -15.58 5.53
C LEU A 161 3.33 -15.50 4.01
N SER A 162 4.44 -15.63 3.30
CA SER A 162 4.49 -15.83 1.85
C SER A 162 5.65 -16.75 1.49
N ALA A 163 5.69 -17.23 0.25
CA ALA A 163 6.81 -18.02 -0.24
C ALA A 163 8.17 -17.29 -0.17
N GLY A 164 8.16 -15.95 -0.17
CA GLY A 164 9.36 -15.12 -0.10
C GLY A 164 9.51 -14.29 1.17
N GLY A 165 8.88 -14.66 2.29
CA GLY A 165 9.10 -13.95 3.54
C GLY A 165 7.99 -14.06 4.57
N VAL A 166 8.24 -13.45 5.73
CA VAL A 166 7.38 -13.49 6.93
C VAL A 166 7.21 -12.09 7.52
N GLY A 167 6.00 -11.80 7.98
CA GLY A 167 5.73 -10.74 8.94
C GLY A 167 5.50 -11.34 10.32
N ALA A 168 6.23 -10.89 11.34
CA ALA A 168 6.14 -11.40 12.70
C ALA A 168 6.09 -10.28 13.75
N PHE A 169 5.38 -10.54 14.84
CA PHE A 169 5.54 -9.85 16.11
C PHE A 169 6.60 -10.58 16.92
N ILE A 170 7.63 -9.89 17.36
CA ILE A 170 8.73 -10.44 18.16
C ILE A 170 8.76 -9.73 19.50
N ASP A 171 8.83 -10.49 20.59
CA ASP A 171 8.84 -9.98 21.96
C ASP A 171 10.24 -9.48 22.32
N THR A 172 10.52 -8.27 21.88
CA THR A 172 11.80 -7.58 22.08
C THR A 172 11.61 -6.07 22.03
N ARG A 173 12.50 -5.35 22.72
CA ARG A 173 12.61 -3.89 22.62
C ARG A 173 13.64 -3.46 21.57
N ASP A 174 14.45 -4.40 21.09
CA ASP A 174 15.58 -4.14 20.21
C ASP A 174 15.10 -4.07 18.77
N VAL A 175 15.25 -2.91 18.13
CA VAL A 175 14.76 -2.64 16.78
C VAL A 175 15.89 -2.89 15.77
N PRO A 176 15.88 -4.02 15.02
CA PRO A 176 16.91 -4.29 14.04
C PRO A 176 16.83 -3.30 12.87
N SER A 177 17.99 -3.04 12.29
CA SER A 177 18.10 -2.10 11.18
C SER A 177 17.56 -2.71 9.88
N ARG A 178 16.99 -1.86 9.01
CA ARG A 178 16.62 -2.29 7.65
C ARG A 178 17.88 -2.77 6.91
N GLY A 179 17.80 -3.94 6.30
CA GLY A 179 18.90 -4.62 5.61
C GLY A 179 19.72 -5.56 6.51
N GLN A 180 19.52 -5.53 7.83
CA GLN A 180 20.16 -6.48 8.74
C GLN A 180 19.69 -7.90 8.43
N ILE A 181 20.61 -8.87 8.49
CA ILE A 181 20.30 -10.29 8.33
C ILE A 181 20.15 -10.92 9.71
N LEU A 182 18.97 -11.44 10.00
CA LEU A 182 18.69 -12.27 11.16
C LEU A 182 18.97 -13.73 10.78
N THR A 183 19.99 -14.33 11.36
CA THR A 183 20.42 -15.68 11.01
C THR A 183 19.71 -16.75 11.81
N GLY A 184 19.36 -17.87 11.16
CA GLY A 184 18.81 -19.04 11.84
C GLY A 184 17.44 -18.83 12.47
N VAL A 185 16.63 -17.90 11.94
CA VAL A 185 15.26 -17.67 12.38
C VAL A 185 14.45 -18.95 12.15
N SER A 186 13.81 -19.45 13.20
CA SER A 186 12.99 -20.66 13.15
C SER A 186 11.53 -20.29 13.05
N ILE A 187 10.80 -20.92 12.11
CA ILE A 187 9.36 -20.72 11.90
C ILE A 187 8.67 -22.08 12.01
N ALA A 188 7.73 -22.21 12.95
CA ALA A 188 7.02 -23.45 13.23
C ALA A 188 5.63 -23.46 12.59
N LEU A 189 5.52 -24.09 11.41
CA LEU A 189 4.24 -24.24 10.72
C LEU A 189 3.38 -25.33 11.37
N PRO A 190 2.04 -25.21 11.32
CA PRO A 190 1.15 -26.26 11.76
C PRO A 190 1.40 -27.55 10.97
N GLN A 191 1.38 -28.69 11.64
CA GLN A 191 1.47 -30.02 11.01
C GLN A 191 2.74 -30.22 10.16
N SER A 192 3.80 -29.45 10.40
CA SER A 192 5.09 -29.58 9.71
C SER A 192 6.25 -29.31 10.67
N PRO A 193 7.43 -29.91 10.45
CA PRO A 193 8.63 -29.52 11.20
C PRO A 193 8.92 -28.04 11.03
N ALA A 194 9.42 -27.41 12.11
CA ALA A 194 9.91 -26.04 12.01
C ALA A 194 11.08 -25.99 11.03
N PHE A 195 11.12 -24.94 10.21
CA PHE A 195 12.23 -24.70 9.29
C PHE A 195 13.01 -23.46 9.72
N LYS A 196 14.30 -23.42 9.34
CA LYS A 196 15.20 -22.31 9.63
C LYS A 196 15.50 -21.53 8.36
N ALA A 197 15.54 -20.22 8.47
CA ALA A 197 15.91 -19.32 7.39
C ALA A 197 16.74 -18.14 7.92
N ASN A 198 17.56 -17.57 7.03
CA ASN A 198 18.13 -16.24 7.25
C ASN A 198 17.15 -15.22 6.68
N ILE A 199 16.89 -14.14 7.41
CA ILE A 199 15.87 -13.16 7.06
C ILE A 199 16.51 -11.77 6.94
N GLU A 200 16.43 -11.15 5.77
CA GLU A 200 16.77 -9.74 5.56
C GLU A 200 15.62 -8.86 6.08
N VAL A 201 15.88 -8.03 7.08
CA VAL A 201 14.91 -7.11 7.66
C VAL A 201 14.51 -6.05 6.63
N ARG A 202 13.24 -6.02 6.22
CA ARG A 202 12.71 -5.02 5.27
C ARG A 202 12.01 -3.86 5.98
N PHE A 203 11.45 -4.11 7.16
CA PHE A 203 11.02 -3.09 8.12
C PHE A 203 11.01 -3.67 9.55
N ALA A 204 11.18 -2.79 10.53
CA ALA A 204 10.92 -3.06 11.93
C ALA A 204 10.24 -1.82 12.55
N ARG A 205 9.17 -2.03 13.32
CA ARG A 205 8.38 -0.96 13.96
C ARG A 205 7.93 -1.45 15.33
N ALA A 206 8.13 -0.64 16.35
CA ALA A 206 7.53 -0.90 17.65
C ALA A 206 6.00 -0.89 17.52
N ASP A 207 5.36 -1.89 18.13
CA ASP A 207 3.92 -1.91 18.37
C ASP A 207 3.71 -1.54 19.84
N GLU A 208 3.39 -0.26 20.07
CA GLU A 208 3.23 0.29 21.42
C GLU A 208 2.05 -0.33 22.17
N VAL A 209 1.04 -0.84 21.44
CA VAL A 209 -0.17 -1.44 22.04
C VAL A 209 0.15 -2.82 22.60
N HIS A 210 0.98 -3.59 21.89
CA HIS A 210 1.28 -4.98 22.24
C HIS A 210 2.66 -5.17 22.88
N HIS A 211 3.41 -4.08 23.16
CA HIS A 211 4.78 -4.10 23.65
C HIS A 211 5.69 -5.08 22.89
N SER A 212 5.41 -5.26 21.60
CA SER A 212 6.12 -6.19 20.72
C SER A 212 6.70 -5.42 19.53
N LEU A 213 7.66 -6.03 18.87
CA LEU A 213 8.25 -5.49 17.67
C LEU A 213 7.62 -6.13 16.45
N ARG A 214 7.00 -5.31 15.60
CA ARG A 214 6.52 -5.75 14.31
C ARG A 214 7.65 -5.72 13.28
N ILE A 215 8.10 -6.90 12.86
CA ILE A 215 9.13 -7.09 11.84
C ILE A 215 8.50 -7.64 10.57
N GLY A 216 9.02 -7.23 9.41
CA GLY A 216 8.82 -7.95 8.18
C GLY A 216 10.15 -8.15 7.47
N GLY A 217 10.38 -9.37 7.01
CA GLY A 217 11.59 -9.74 6.31
C GLY A 217 11.35 -10.74 5.17
N ARG A 218 12.39 -10.92 4.37
CA ARG A 218 12.42 -11.81 3.20
C ARG A 218 13.71 -12.61 3.19
#